data_AF-A0A419ZSU4-F1
#
_entry.id   AF-A0A419ZSU4-F1
#
_cell.length_a   1.000
_cell.length_b   1.000
_cell.length_c   1.000
_cell.angle_alpha   90.00
_cell.angle_beta   90.00
_cell.angle_gamma   90.00
#
_symmetry.space_group_name_H-M   'P 1'
#
loop_
_entity.id
_entity.type
_entity.pdbx_description
1 polymer ?
#
loop_
_entity_poly.entity_id
_entity_poly.type
_entity_poly.pdbx_seq_one_letter_code
_entity_poly.pdbx_strand_id
1 'polypeptide(L)'
;MVDATRPGGSAMRWSEDEDEILREIWTLRTPLKVSAARLPGRSVRGIQMRAETLELPRRRQARGTSDTRPAFVALWSALKRRGTRIELATRAGVSNQTAGDFIKHFRAQMHIVDWYRPADGPTTPIYKAGAGVDKPKPPNKPRDKIYSDYWKRMKRERPDLAAARIARTTFKRLEREGKLMRRDPAAVALFGTAGGAQ
;
A
#
# COMPACT_ATOMS: atom_id res chain seq x y z
N MET A 1 61.90 -8.78 -9.44
CA MET A 1 62.08 -9.69 -8.29
C MET A 1 60.71 -10.18 -7.89
N VAL A 2 60.45 -11.45 -8.19
CA VAL A 2 59.26 -12.18 -7.76
C VAL A 2 59.47 -12.46 -6.28
N ASP A 3 58.59 -11.98 -5.42
CA ASP A 3 58.50 -12.55 -4.08
C ASP A 3 57.10 -13.10 -3.85
N ALA A 4 57.12 -14.40 -3.61
CA ALA A 4 56.00 -15.30 -3.53
C ALA A 4 55.71 -15.54 -2.06
N THR A 5 54.70 -14.88 -1.54
CA THR A 5 54.03 -15.32 -0.31
C THR A 5 52.53 -15.13 -0.50
N ARG A 6 51.87 -16.19 -0.98
CA ARG A 6 50.50 -16.45 -0.57
C ARG A 6 50.58 -17.05 0.84
N PRO A 7 50.15 -16.36 1.91
CA PRO A 7 49.89 -17.04 3.16
C PRO A 7 48.47 -17.59 3.08
N GLY A 8 48.34 -18.83 2.60
CA GLY A 8 47.24 -19.67 3.03
C GLY A 8 47.38 -19.87 4.53
N GLY A 9 46.55 -19.20 5.34
CA GLY A 9 46.56 -19.33 6.79
C GLY A 9 46.09 -18.13 7.63
N SER A 10 45.81 -16.95 7.05
CA SER A 10 45.29 -15.78 7.80
C SER A 10 43.75 -15.68 7.79
N ALA A 11 43.06 -16.81 7.97
CA ALA A 11 41.60 -16.83 7.87
C ALA A 11 40.87 -16.25 9.10
N MET A 12 41.55 -15.97 10.22
CA MET A 12 40.87 -15.81 11.53
C MET A 12 40.97 -14.46 12.24
N ARG A 13 41.95 -13.59 11.96
CA ARG A 13 42.06 -12.30 12.69
C ARG A 13 41.79 -11.13 11.77
N TRP A 14 40.86 -10.27 12.17
CA TRP A 14 40.60 -8.98 11.53
C TRP A 14 41.71 -8.01 11.91
N SER A 15 42.29 -7.34 10.92
CA SER A 15 43.24 -6.24 11.19
C SER A 15 42.51 -4.92 11.43
N GLU A 16 43.18 -3.95 12.05
CA GLU A 16 42.64 -2.60 12.22
C GLU A 16 42.38 -1.94 10.86
N ASP A 17 43.22 -2.19 9.86
CA ASP A 17 43.02 -1.70 8.49
C ASP A 17 41.74 -2.27 7.85
N GLU A 18 41.45 -3.55 8.08
CA GLU A 18 40.20 -4.17 7.61
C GLU A 18 38.97 -3.59 8.33
N ASP A 19 39.09 -3.27 9.62
CA ASP A 19 38.03 -2.62 10.40
C ASP A 19 37.78 -1.19 9.94
N GLU A 20 38.82 -0.44 9.56
CA GLU A 20 38.67 0.91 9.01
C GLU A 20 37.99 0.88 7.64
N ILE A 21 38.40 -0.03 6.76
CA ILE A 21 37.72 -0.28 5.48
C ILE A 21 36.25 -0.67 5.74
N LEU A 22 35.98 -1.46 6.78
CA LEU A 22 34.62 -1.86 7.15
C LEU A 22 33.76 -0.67 7.60
N ARG A 23 34.31 0.23 8.43
CA ARG A 23 33.65 1.48 8.84
C ARG A 23 33.33 2.35 7.61
N GLU A 24 34.29 2.51 6.69
CA GLU A 24 34.08 3.24 5.43
C GLU A 24 32.96 2.61 4.61
N ILE A 25 32.99 1.29 4.39
CA ILE A 25 31.95 0.54 3.68
C ILE A 25 30.56 0.76 4.30
N TRP A 26 30.48 0.90 5.62
CA TRP A 26 29.22 1.13 6.33
C TRP A 26 28.63 2.52 6.13
N THR A 27 29.48 3.52 5.92
CA THR A 27 29.03 4.87 5.48
C THR A 27 28.54 4.85 4.04
N LEU A 28 29.10 3.98 3.19
CA LEU A 28 28.71 3.88 1.79
C LEU A 28 27.32 3.26 1.63
N ARG A 29 26.46 4.01 0.93
CA ARG A 29 25.15 3.55 0.44
C ARG A 29 25.28 2.70 -0.83
N THR A 30 26.23 1.78 -0.86
CA THR A 30 26.37 0.76 -1.91
C THR A 30 25.89 -0.60 -1.42
N PRO A 31 25.52 -1.55 -2.29
CA PRO A 31 25.21 -2.90 -1.86
C PRO A 31 26.45 -3.58 -1.27
N LEU A 32 26.30 -4.33 -0.16
CA LEU A 32 27.43 -4.98 0.51
C LEU A 32 28.24 -5.91 -0.41
N LYS A 33 27.58 -6.57 -1.37
CA LYS A 33 28.25 -7.42 -2.36
C LYS A 33 29.22 -6.67 -3.25
N VAL A 34 28.92 -5.41 -3.58
CA VAL A 34 29.80 -4.56 -4.40
C VAL A 34 30.97 -4.08 -3.54
N SER A 35 30.68 -3.61 -2.32
CA SER A 35 31.72 -3.13 -1.40
C SER A 35 32.65 -4.24 -0.91
N ALA A 36 32.19 -5.50 -0.87
CA ALA A 36 32.97 -6.65 -0.41
C ALA A 36 34.24 -6.89 -1.25
N ALA A 37 34.30 -6.41 -2.49
CA ALA A 37 35.51 -6.47 -3.31
C ALA A 37 36.69 -5.70 -2.69
N ARG A 38 36.44 -4.75 -1.78
CA ARG A 38 37.47 -4.00 -1.05
C ARG A 38 38.14 -4.80 0.08
N LEU A 39 37.56 -5.94 0.47
CA LEU A 39 38.08 -6.82 1.53
C LEU A 39 38.40 -8.20 0.92
N PRO A 40 39.51 -8.34 0.17
CA PRO A 40 39.84 -9.59 -0.50
C PRO A 40 40.05 -10.71 0.52
N GLY A 41 39.46 -11.89 0.26
CA GLY A 41 39.56 -13.04 1.16
C GLY A 41 38.52 -13.06 2.30
N ARG A 42 37.68 -12.02 2.45
CA ARG A 42 36.56 -12.02 3.40
C ARG A 42 35.25 -12.37 2.70
N SER A 43 34.49 -13.30 3.28
CA SER A 43 33.14 -13.59 2.81
C SER A 43 32.18 -12.49 3.24
N VAL A 44 31.09 -12.28 2.48
CA VAL A 44 30.03 -11.33 2.83
C VAL A 44 29.46 -11.60 4.22
N ARG A 45 29.36 -12.87 4.60
CA ARG A 45 28.93 -13.29 5.95
C ARG A 45 29.94 -12.89 7.03
N GLY A 46 31.23 -13.11 6.79
CA GLY A 46 32.28 -12.70 7.71
C GLY A 46 32.30 -11.19 7.95
N ILE A 47 32.09 -10.40 6.89
CA ILE A 47 31.97 -8.95 6.96
C ILE A 47 30.78 -8.52 7.84
N GLN A 48 29.63 -9.19 7.70
CA GLN A 48 28.45 -8.91 8.53
C GLN A 48 28.72 -9.22 10.01
N MET A 49 29.30 -10.39 10.30
CA MET A 49 29.61 -10.79 11.68
C MET A 49 30.61 -9.84 12.34
N ARG A 50 31.61 -9.35 11.60
CA ARG A 50 32.54 -8.35 12.13
C ARG A 50 31.87 -7.01 12.40
N ALA A 51 31.00 -6.57 11.50
CA ALA A 51 30.27 -5.31 11.70
C ALA A 51 29.37 -5.35 12.94
N GLU A 52 28.78 -6.51 13.25
CA GLU A 52 28.05 -6.73 14.51
C GLU A 52 28.99 -6.65 15.72
N THR A 53 30.20 -7.20 15.62
CA THR A 53 31.23 -7.12 16.68
C THR A 53 31.72 -5.68 16.91
N LEU A 54 31.76 -4.85 15.86
CA LEU A 54 32.09 -3.43 15.93
C LEU A 54 30.89 -2.53 16.28
N GLU A 55 29.73 -3.13 16.60
CA GLU A 55 28.48 -2.44 16.93
C GLU A 55 28.04 -1.41 15.88
N LEU A 56 28.38 -1.65 14.61
CA LEU A 56 28.01 -0.74 13.54
C LEU A 56 26.48 -0.73 13.33
N PRO A 57 25.88 0.43 13.03
CA PRO A 57 24.44 0.54 12.90
C PRO A 57 23.91 -0.37 11.79
N ARG A 58 22.67 -0.85 11.93
CA ARG A 58 22.04 -1.73 10.94
C ARG A 58 22.09 -1.08 9.56
N ARG A 59 22.92 -1.65 8.67
CA ARG A 59 23.11 -1.10 7.33
C ARG A 59 21.77 -1.13 6.59
N ARG A 60 21.27 0.06 6.27
CA ARG A 60 20.19 0.18 5.29
C ARG A 60 20.80 -0.17 3.94
N GLN A 61 20.72 -1.45 3.57
CA GLN A 61 21.17 -1.92 2.26
C GLN A 61 20.68 -0.93 1.22
N ALA A 62 21.61 -0.44 0.41
CA ALA A 62 21.23 0.23 -0.81
C ALA A 62 20.44 -0.80 -1.61
N ARG A 63 19.11 -0.70 -1.57
CA ARG A 63 18.28 -1.31 -2.60
C ARG A 63 18.89 -0.73 -3.87
N GLY A 64 19.54 -1.58 -4.67
CA GLY A 64 20.42 -1.14 -5.76
C GLY A 64 19.79 -0.01 -6.55
N THR A 65 20.62 0.88 -7.10
CA THR A 65 20.22 2.06 -7.87
C THR A 65 18.93 1.73 -8.62
N SER A 66 17.84 2.34 -8.16
CA SER A 66 16.46 2.02 -8.54
C SER A 66 16.35 1.70 -10.02
N ASP A 67 16.98 2.52 -10.83
CA ASP A 67 16.89 2.56 -12.28
C ASP A 67 17.43 1.30 -12.99
N THR A 68 18.36 0.55 -12.38
CA THR A 68 18.95 -0.66 -13.00
C THR A 68 18.32 -1.97 -12.53
N ARG A 69 17.29 -1.92 -11.67
CA ARG A 69 16.59 -3.14 -11.24
C ARG A 69 15.85 -3.75 -12.45
N PRO A 70 16.04 -5.05 -12.77
CA PRO A 70 15.35 -5.69 -13.89
C PRO A 70 13.83 -5.53 -13.85
N ALA A 71 13.25 -5.55 -12.63
CA ALA A 71 11.83 -5.29 -12.41
C ALA A 71 11.39 -3.89 -12.85
N PHE A 72 12.22 -2.86 -12.62
CA PHE A 72 11.92 -1.48 -13.00
C PHE A 72 12.12 -1.27 -14.51
N VAL A 73 13.08 -1.95 -15.12
CA VAL A 73 13.22 -1.99 -16.59
C VAL A 73 11.98 -2.60 -17.24
N ALA A 74 11.48 -3.73 -16.72
CA ALA A 74 10.26 -4.36 -17.21
C ALA A 74 9.03 -3.45 -17.04
N LEU A 75 8.92 -2.76 -15.89
CA LEU A 75 7.84 -1.79 -15.63
C LEU A 75 7.91 -0.57 -16.56
N TRP A 76 9.10 -0.05 -16.86
CA TRP A 76 9.28 1.02 -17.85
C TRP A 76 8.83 0.58 -19.24
N SER A 77 9.16 -0.66 -19.64
CA SER A 77 8.66 -1.24 -20.89
C SER A 77 7.13 -1.37 -20.90
N ALA A 78 6.53 -1.81 -19.79
CA ALA A 78 5.08 -1.93 -19.64
C ALA A 78 4.37 -0.57 -19.69
N LEU A 79 4.99 0.49 -19.16
CA LEU A 79 4.45 1.86 -19.10
C LEU A 79 4.45 2.57 -20.46
N LYS A 80 5.11 2.02 -21.49
CA LYS A 80 4.94 2.48 -22.89
C LYS A 80 3.47 2.49 -23.30
N ARG A 81 2.67 1.57 -22.73
CA ARG A 81 1.21 1.62 -22.77
C ARG A 81 0.70 2.17 -21.45
N ARG A 82 -0.22 3.14 -21.52
CA ARG A 82 -0.89 3.64 -20.31
C ARG A 82 -1.59 2.50 -19.56
N GLY A 83 -1.67 2.61 -18.25
CA GLY A 83 -2.33 1.58 -17.45
C GLY A 83 -2.38 1.87 -15.96
N THR A 84 -3.22 1.12 -15.26
CA THR A 84 -3.27 1.12 -13.80
C THR A 84 -2.05 0.42 -13.20
N ARG A 85 -1.78 0.63 -11.90
CA ARG A 85 -0.71 -0.08 -11.18
C ARG A 85 -0.80 -1.61 -11.34
N ILE A 86 -2.01 -2.16 -11.29
CA ILE A 86 -2.26 -3.59 -11.41
C ILE A 86 -1.93 -4.06 -12.82
N GLU A 87 -2.40 -3.35 -13.85
CA GLU A 87 -2.06 -3.68 -15.23
C GLU A 87 -0.56 -3.62 -15.50
N LEU A 88 0.14 -2.63 -14.96
CA LEU A 88 1.59 -2.52 -15.09
C LEU A 88 2.30 -3.72 -14.43
N ALA A 89 1.87 -4.10 -13.23
CA ALA A 89 2.40 -5.26 -12.52
C ALA A 89 2.20 -6.55 -13.32
N THR A 90 0.98 -6.77 -13.83
CA THR A 90 0.63 -7.94 -14.65
C THR A 90 1.45 -7.98 -15.95
N ARG A 91 1.54 -6.86 -16.68
CA ARG A 91 2.31 -6.79 -17.94
C ARG A 91 3.81 -7.01 -17.72
N ALA A 92 4.35 -6.50 -16.62
CA ALA A 92 5.77 -6.64 -16.30
C ALA A 92 6.12 -7.96 -15.59
N GLY A 93 5.13 -8.77 -15.20
CA GLY A 93 5.35 -10.03 -14.47
C GLY A 93 5.91 -9.82 -13.05
N VAL A 94 5.52 -8.73 -12.38
CA VAL A 94 6.04 -8.36 -11.05
C VAL A 94 4.91 -8.24 -10.02
N SER A 95 5.28 -8.21 -8.74
CA SER A 95 4.30 -8.00 -7.67
C SER A 95 3.71 -6.58 -7.69
N ASN A 96 2.47 -6.46 -7.21
CA ASN A 96 1.76 -5.17 -7.08
C ASN A 96 2.55 -4.17 -6.19
N GLN A 97 3.21 -4.66 -5.15
CA GLN A 97 4.09 -3.86 -4.30
C GLN A 97 5.28 -3.29 -5.08
N THR A 98 5.91 -4.10 -5.94
CA THR A 98 7.05 -3.65 -6.76
C THR A 98 6.64 -2.56 -7.74
N ALA A 99 5.46 -2.70 -8.37
CA ALA A 99 4.89 -1.65 -9.21
C ALA A 99 4.56 -0.37 -8.41
N GLY A 100 4.11 -0.51 -7.15
CA GLY A 100 3.89 0.62 -6.24
C GLY A 100 5.18 1.36 -5.89
N ASP A 101 6.23 0.64 -5.53
CA ASP A 101 7.55 1.20 -5.25
C ASP A 101 8.12 1.92 -6.49
N PHE A 102 7.94 1.34 -7.68
CA PHE A 102 8.32 1.93 -8.96
C PHE A 102 7.61 3.27 -9.20
N ILE A 103 6.28 3.31 -9.09
CA ILE A 103 5.50 4.54 -9.30
C ILE A 103 5.92 5.63 -8.31
N LYS A 104 6.14 5.27 -7.03
CA LYS A 104 6.62 6.20 -6.01
C LYS A 104 8.00 6.77 -6.38
N HIS A 105 8.88 5.93 -6.91
CA HIS A 105 10.23 6.32 -7.26
C HIS A 105 10.29 7.23 -8.50
N PHE A 106 9.56 6.88 -9.56
CA PHE A 106 9.60 7.60 -10.83
C PHE A 106 8.44 8.58 -11.01
N ARG A 107 7.84 9.06 -9.92
CA ARG A 107 6.61 9.84 -9.97
C ARG A 107 6.71 11.09 -10.84
N ALA A 108 7.88 11.72 -10.88
CA ALA A 108 8.15 12.92 -11.67
C ALA A 108 8.24 12.65 -13.18
N GLN A 109 8.49 11.40 -13.58
CA GLN A 109 8.67 10.99 -14.99
C GLN A 109 7.38 10.40 -15.61
N MET A 110 6.27 10.48 -14.87
CA MET A 110 4.97 9.99 -15.30
C MET A 110 3.86 10.94 -14.84
N HIS A 111 2.71 10.88 -15.48
CA HIS A 111 1.53 11.65 -15.08
C HIS A 111 0.28 10.80 -15.13
N ILE A 112 -0.73 11.23 -14.37
CA ILE A 112 -2.05 10.60 -14.35
C ILE A 112 -2.85 11.10 -15.55
N VAL A 113 -3.11 10.21 -16.50
CA VAL A 113 -3.88 10.53 -17.70
C VAL A 113 -5.38 10.36 -17.52
N ASP A 114 -5.78 9.52 -16.58
CA ASP A 114 -7.18 9.22 -16.30
C ASP A 114 -7.35 8.46 -14.97
N TRP A 115 -8.59 8.23 -14.58
CA TRP A 115 -8.96 7.54 -13.35
C TRP A 115 -9.94 6.40 -13.64
N TYR A 116 -9.54 5.17 -13.34
CA TYR A 116 -10.39 3.99 -13.43
C TYR A 116 -11.21 3.82 -12.15
N ARG A 117 -12.53 3.70 -12.27
CA ARG A 117 -13.41 3.37 -11.14
C ARG A 117 -13.83 1.90 -11.26
N PRO A 118 -13.27 0.99 -10.44
CA PRO A 118 -13.77 -0.38 -10.37
C PRO A 118 -15.19 -0.40 -9.80
N ALA A 119 -15.92 -1.50 -10.04
CA ALA A 119 -17.26 -1.71 -9.47
C ALA A 119 -17.23 -1.66 -7.93
N ASP A 120 -16.22 -2.31 -7.35
CA ASP A 120 -15.94 -2.33 -5.93
C ASP A 120 -14.57 -1.71 -5.64
N GLY A 121 -14.54 -0.78 -4.67
CA GLY A 121 -13.31 -0.18 -4.16
C GLY A 121 -13.00 1.23 -4.65
N PRO A 122 -11.81 1.75 -4.30
CA PRO A 122 -11.44 3.12 -4.60
C PRO A 122 -11.09 3.32 -6.07
N THR A 123 -11.34 4.53 -6.58
CA THR A 123 -10.88 4.96 -7.90
C THR A 123 -9.34 4.89 -7.98
N THR A 124 -8.84 4.22 -9.01
CA THR A 124 -7.41 3.99 -9.23
C THR A 124 -6.87 4.87 -10.38
N PRO A 125 -5.67 5.43 -10.25
CA PRO A 125 -5.07 6.25 -11.29
C PRO A 125 -4.54 5.40 -12.46
N ILE A 126 -4.67 5.94 -13.67
CA ILE A 126 -4.06 5.41 -14.91
C ILE A 126 -2.86 6.28 -15.23
N TYR A 127 -1.69 5.67 -15.29
CA TYR A 127 -0.41 6.35 -15.54
C TYR A 127 0.01 6.25 -16.99
N LYS A 128 0.74 7.27 -17.46
CA LYS A 128 1.47 7.26 -18.74
C LYS A 128 2.88 7.81 -18.54
N ALA A 129 3.85 7.24 -19.23
CA ALA A 129 5.23 7.75 -19.25
C ALA A 129 5.30 9.15 -19.89
N GLY A 130 6.19 9.99 -19.36
CA GLY A 130 6.50 11.31 -19.88
C GLY A 130 6.00 12.45 -18.99
N ALA A 131 6.54 13.65 -19.25
CA ALA A 131 6.12 14.87 -18.60
C ALA A 131 4.65 15.17 -18.93
N GLY A 132 3.88 15.58 -17.92
CA GLY A 132 2.49 15.95 -18.07
C GLY A 132 1.88 16.38 -16.74
N VAL A 133 0.77 17.10 -16.82
CA VAL A 133 0.00 17.51 -15.64
C VAL A 133 -0.93 16.37 -15.25
N ASP A 134 -0.98 16.07 -13.96
CA ASP A 134 -1.90 15.07 -13.44
C ASP A 134 -3.35 15.50 -13.61
N LYS A 135 -4.18 14.62 -14.16
CA LYS A 135 -5.62 14.84 -14.10
C LYS A 135 -6.11 14.79 -12.66
N PRO A 136 -6.97 15.75 -12.25
CA PRO A 136 -7.52 15.78 -10.91
C PRO A 136 -8.33 14.51 -10.65
N LYS A 137 -8.29 14.04 -9.41
CA LYS A 137 -9.06 12.88 -8.98
C LYS A 137 -10.56 13.19 -9.09
N PRO A 138 -11.36 12.33 -9.73
CA PRO A 138 -12.79 12.56 -9.82
C PRO A 138 -13.41 12.57 -8.41
N PRO A 139 -14.39 13.43 -8.17
CA PRO A 139 -15.02 13.52 -6.87
C PRO A 139 -15.72 12.20 -6.51
N ASN A 140 -15.83 11.96 -5.20
CA ASN A 140 -16.67 10.89 -4.70
C ASN A 140 -18.12 11.15 -5.09
N LYS A 141 -18.88 10.06 -5.32
CA LYS A 141 -20.32 10.20 -5.57
C LYS A 141 -20.94 10.91 -4.35
N PRO A 142 -21.78 11.94 -4.55
CA PRO A 142 -22.31 12.68 -3.42
C PRO A 142 -23.23 11.77 -2.59
N ARG A 143 -23.25 11.99 -1.26
CA ARG A 143 -23.87 11.06 -0.29
C ARG A 143 -25.37 10.87 -0.55
N ASP A 144 -26.04 11.91 -1.01
CA ASP A 144 -27.45 11.92 -1.42
C ASP A 144 -27.73 10.91 -2.56
N LYS A 145 -26.87 10.87 -3.58
CA LYS A 145 -26.99 9.93 -4.70
C LYS A 145 -26.66 8.51 -4.26
N ILE A 146 -25.66 8.32 -3.39
CA ILE A 146 -25.36 7.00 -2.80
C ILE A 146 -26.59 6.48 -2.03
N TYR A 147 -27.19 7.33 -1.20
CA TYR A 147 -28.38 6.97 -0.43
C TYR A 147 -29.59 6.70 -1.35
N SER A 148 -29.79 7.52 -2.38
CA SER A 148 -30.85 7.32 -3.37
C SER A 148 -30.72 5.98 -4.09
N ASP A 149 -29.52 5.64 -4.58
CA ASP A 149 -29.26 4.39 -5.27
C ASP A 149 -29.40 3.18 -4.32
N TYR A 150 -28.91 3.31 -3.09
CA TYR A 150 -29.11 2.32 -2.05
C TYR A 150 -30.61 2.06 -1.80
N TRP A 151 -31.43 3.10 -1.69
CA TRP A 151 -32.88 2.96 -1.48
C TRP A 151 -33.61 2.41 -2.70
N LYS A 152 -33.23 2.82 -3.92
CA LYS A 152 -33.77 2.24 -5.16
C LYS A 152 -33.49 0.74 -5.20
N ARG A 153 -32.24 0.36 -4.91
CA ARG A 153 -31.83 -1.04 -4.82
C ARG A 153 -32.60 -1.78 -3.73
N MET A 154 -32.74 -1.18 -2.54
CA MET A 154 -33.45 -1.81 -1.42
C MET A 154 -34.93 -2.03 -1.72
N LYS A 155 -35.60 -1.05 -2.34
CA LYS A 155 -37.01 -1.19 -2.76
C LYS A 155 -37.20 -2.28 -3.83
N ARG A 156 -36.22 -2.44 -4.71
CA ARG A 156 -36.24 -3.46 -5.76
C ARG A 156 -35.95 -4.87 -5.23
N GLU A 157 -34.92 -5.02 -4.40
CA GLU A 157 -34.41 -6.33 -3.98
C GLU A 157 -35.00 -6.82 -2.65
N ARG A 158 -35.40 -5.92 -1.75
CA ARG A 158 -35.93 -6.22 -0.41
C ARG A 158 -37.04 -5.23 -0.01
N PRO A 159 -38.20 -5.27 -0.71
CA PRO A 159 -39.30 -4.35 -0.46
C PRO A 159 -39.87 -4.44 0.96
N ASP A 160 -39.83 -5.63 1.56
CA ASP A 160 -40.21 -5.93 2.95
C ASP A 160 -39.39 -5.09 3.96
N LEU A 161 -38.07 -5.12 3.85
CA LEU A 161 -37.18 -4.34 4.72
C LEU A 161 -37.29 -2.84 4.45
N ALA A 162 -37.51 -2.45 3.19
CA ALA A 162 -37.73 -1.07 2.82
C ALA A 162 -39.00 -0.51 3.48
N ALA A 163 -40.11 -1.26 3.42
CA ALA A 163 -41.38 -0.90 4.04
C ALA A 163 -41.26 -0.82 5.57
N ALA A 164 -40.64 -1.81 6.22
CA ALA A 164 -40.41 -1.80 7.66
C ALA A 164 -39.57 -0.59 8.12
N ARG A 165 -38.55 -0.22 7.32
CA ARG A 165 -37.71 0.95 7.60
C ARG A 165 -38.47 2.26 7.41
N ILE A 166 -39.30 2.37 6.37
CA ILE A 166 -40.19 3.52 6.17
C ILE A 166 -41.17 3.64 7.34
N ALA A 167 -41.86 2.56 7.73
CA ALA A 167 -42.80 2.54 8.84
C ALA A 167 -42.15 2.99 10.15
N ARG A 168 -40.96 2.45 10.48
CA ARG A 168 -40.19 2.87 11.68
C ARG A 168 -39.81 4.34 11.64
N THR A 169 -39.39 4.85 10.49
CA THR A 169 -38.97 6.25 10.32
C THR A 169 -40.17 7.18 10.45
N THR A 170 -41.31 6.81 9.85
CA THR A 170 -42.59 7.53 9.97
C THR A 170 -43.09 7.55 11.40
N PHE A 171 -43.07 6.41 12.11
CA PHE A 171 -43.46 6.32 13.52
C PHE A 171 -42.64 7.27 14.39
N LYS A 172 -41.29 7.21 14.30
CA LYS A 172 -40.39 8.11 15.06
C LYS A 172 -40.60 9.58 14.73
N ARG A 173 -40.93 9.90 13.47
CA ARG A 173 -41.24 11.27 13.06
C ARG A 173 -42.55 11.75 13.68
N LEU A 174 -43.62 10.94 13.62
CA LEU A 174 -44.92 11.26 14.20
C LEU A 174 -44.88 11.38 15.73
N GLU A 175 -44.10 10.53 16.39
CA GLU A 175 -43.83 10.63 17.84
C GLU A 175 -43.12 11.94 18.19
N ARG A 176 -42.07 12.33 17.43
CA ARG A 176 -41.35 13.61 17.64
C ARG A 176 -42.23 14.83 17.38
N GLU A 177 -43.10 14.76 16.37
CA GLU A 177 -44.06 15.82 16.03
C GLU A 177 -45.26 15.87 16.99
N GLY A 178 -45.34 14.98 17.98
CA GLY A 178 -46.44 14.93 18.95
C GLY A 178 -47.78 14.46 18.37
N LYS A 179 -47.79 14.01 17.11
CA LYS A 179 -48.98 13.48 16.42
C LYS A 179 -49.31 12.05 16.81
N LEU A 180 -48.34 11.34 17.40
CA LEU A 180 -48.56 10.08 18.11
C LEU A 180 -48.52 10.36 19.61
N MET A 181 -49.57 9.99 20.34
CA MET A 181 -49.49 9.93 21.80
C MET A 181 -48.46 8.87 22.18
N ARG A 182 -47.43 9.28 22.92
CA ARG A 182 -46.55 8.34 23.63
C ARG A 182 -47.43 7.58 24.61
N ARG A 183 -47.47 6.24 24.54
CA ARG A 183 -48.25 5.45 25.50
C ARG A 183 -47.83 5.84 26.92
N ASP A 184 -48.80 6.26 27.72
CA ASP A 184 -48.59 6.63 29.11
C ASP A 184 -47.95 5.45 29.87
N PRO A 185 -46.84 5.66 30.59
CA PRO A 185 -46.24 4.63 31.45
C PRO A 185 -47.25 3.91 32.36
N ALA A 186 -48.25 4.63 32.89
CA ALA A 186 -49.30 4.06 33.72
C ALA A 186 -50.25 3.15 32.92
N ALA A 187 -50.58 3.52 31.68
CA ALA A 187 -51.41 2.70 30.80
C ALA A 187 -50.70 1.41 30.35
N VAL A 188 -49.37 1.45 30.15
CA VAL A 188 -48.56 0.25 29.85
C VAL A 188 -48.50 -0.69 31.05
N ALA A 189 -48.41 -0.15 32.27
CA ALA A 189 -48.40 -0.93 33.51
C ALA A 189 -49.76 -1.58 33.82
N LEU A 190 -50.86 -0.88 33.56
CA LEU A 190 -52.22 -1.35 33.86
C LEU A 190 -52.77 -2.35 32.83
N PHE A 191 -52.46 -2.17 31.54
CA PHE A 191 -53.11 -2.94 30.47
C PHE A 191 -52.17 -3.84 29.65
N GLY A 192 -50.86 -3.81 29.91
CA GLY A 192 -49.87 -4.59 29.18
C GLY A 192 -49.77 -4.22 27.69
N THR A 193 -48.82 -4.82 26.97
CA THR A 193 -48.65 -4.60 25.52
C THR A 193 -49.74 -5.33 24.73
N ALA A 194 -50.95 -4.77 24.68
CA ALA A 194 -52.03 -5.30 23.86
C ALA A 194 -51.65 -5.24 22.37
N GLY A 195 -51.49 -6.42 21.76
CA GLY A 195 -51.15 -6.61 20.35
C GLY A 195 -50.74 -8.05 20.04
N GLY A 196 -51.64 -9.02 20.27
CA GLY A 196 -51.47 -10.42 19.91
C GLY A 196 -52.82 -11.13 19.90
N ALA A 197 -53.64 -10.83 18.88
CA ALA A 197 -54.79 -11.64 18.53
C ALA A 197 -54.31 -12.91 17.81
N GLN A 198 -55.08 -13.99 18.01
CA GLN A 198 -54.96 -15.33 17.43
C GLN A 198 -54.84 -15.33 15.91
#